data_AF-A0A7S3JKK8-F1
#
_entry.id   AF-A0A7S3JKK8-F1
#
_cell.length_a   1.000
_cell.length_b   1.000
_cell.length_c   1.000
_cell.angle_alpha   90.00
_cell.angle_beta   90.00
_cell.angle_gamma   90.00
#
_symmetry.space_group_name_H-M   'P 1'
#
loop_
_entity.id
_entity.type
_entity.pdbx_description
1 polymer ?
#
loop_
_entity_poly.entity_id
_entity_poly.type
_entity_poly.pdbx_seq_one_letter_code
_entity_poly.pdbx_strand_id
1 'polypeptide(L)'
;MNGEELDEITKYFVNHFQSDTMKHLPKATDYKSLNDKLINAFERRVVVFLRTAAEKFQKLVASGLTIEQVWNEKTQQQFIKAAEYFGEAYMIREAFHNLDNSEFLNEKTRPTIEKFLQIYTIYTILDELASFLYGDFFEEHDVEEIRQSFRDLCHVVRKNAIGIVDSFGYTDDDLMSVLGSFDGDVYNKLINIVRKNPLNKSNTLPGYFDYIKPLRAKI
;
A
#
# COMPACT_ATOMS: atom_id res chain seq x y z
N MET A 1 20.22 24.66 -7.18
CA MET A 1 18.79 24.40 -6.93
C MET A 1 18.17 25.72 -6.53
N ASN A 2 17.20 26.19 -7.32
CA ASN A 2 16.51 27.46 -7.11
C ASN A 2 15.84 27.44 -5.74
N GLY A 3 15.88 28.57 -5.02
CA GLY A 3 15.44 28.71 -3.63
C GLY A 3 13.93 28.59 -3.42
N GLU A 4 13.32 27.53 -3.93
CA GLU A 4 12.00 27.09 -3.53
C GLU A 4 12.07 26.55 -2.11
N GLU A 5 11.12 27.00 -1.28
CA GLU A 5 11.05 26.59 0.11
C GLU A 5 10.62 25.12 0.16
N LEU A 6 11.47 24.26 0.75
CA LEU A 6 11.14 22.85 0.92
C LEU A 6 9.83 22.72 1.72
N ASP A 7 8.99 21.77 1.32
CA ASP A 7 7.78 21.44 2.07
C ASP A 7 8.15 21.03 3.52
N GLU A 8 7.24 21.22 4.49
CA GLU A 8 7.50 20.92 5.90
C GLU A 8 7.97 19.48 6.15
N ILE A 9 7.54 18.53 5.33
CA ILE A 9 7.93 17.11 5.38
C ILE A 9 9.34 16.94 4.90
N THR A 10 9.66 17.51 3.73
CA THR A 10 11.01 17.46 3.20
C THR A 10 11.97 18.15 4.16
N LYS A 11 11.58 19.27 4.78
CA LYS A 11 12.33 19.92 5.88
C LYS A 11 12.45 19.01 7.09
N TYR A 12 11.36 18.35 7.52
CA TYR A 12 11.38 17.42 8.66
C TYR A 12 12.41 16.31 8.43
N PHE A 13 12.39 15.66 7.27
CA PHE A 13 13.33 14.59 6.95
C PHE A 13 14.77 15.11 6.81
N VAL A 14 14.98 16.24 6.13
CA VAL A 14 16.32 16.85 5.96
C VAL A 14 16.91 17.28 7.30
N ASN A 15 16.11 17.87 8.20
CA ASN A 15 16.57 18.27 9.53
C ASN A 15 16.88 17.06 10.43
N HIS A 16 16.06 16.01 10.36
CA HIS A 16 16.34 14.75 11.06
C HIS A 16 17.59 14.05 10.49
N PHE A 17 17.89 14.26 9.21
CA PHE A 17 19.09 13.76 8.55
C PHE A 17 20.37 14.48 8.99
N GLN A 18 20.30 15.79 9.22
CA GLN A 18 21.46 16.64 9.55
C GLN A 18 21.86 16.60 11.03
N SER A 19 21.01 16.06 11.92
CA SER A 19 21.24 16.14 13.37
C SER A 19 22.03 14.96 13.95
N ASP A 20 22.96 15.25 14.87
CA ASP A 20 23.67 14.29 15.75
C ASP A 20 22.73 13.49 16.70
N THR A 21 21.43 13.77 16.67
CA THR A 21 20.37 13.16 17.49
C THR A 21 20.13 11.67 17.20
N MET A 22 20.80 11.11 16.20
CA MET A 22 20.60 9.73 15.74
C MET A 22 21.37 8.65 16.51
N LYS A 23 22.00 8.96 17.66
CA LYS A 23 22.53 7.92 18.56
C LYS A 23 21.42 7.14 19.29
N HIS A 24 20.24 7.75 19.45
CA HIS A 24 19.05 7.13 20.05
C HIS A 24 17.80 7.56 19.30
N LEU A 25 17.52 6.92 18.16
CA LEU A 25 16.22 7.11 17.53
C LEU A 25 15.14 6.38 18.33
N PRO A 26 13.94 6.98 18.47
CA PRO A 26 12.86 6.34 19.18
C PRO A 26 12.51 4.98 18.57
N LYS A 27 12.32 3.98 19.41
CA LYS A 27 11.81 2.65 19.04
C LYS A 27 10.29 2.64 19.09
N ALA A 28 9.68 1.58 18.52
CA ALA A 28 8.23 1.39 18.62
C ALA A 28 7.71 1.42 20.07
N THR A 29 8.52 1.03 21.06
CA THR A 29 8.19 1.06 22.49
C THR A 29 8.02 2.46 23.08
N ASP A 30 8.59 3.49 22.43
CA ASP A 30 8.60 4.86 22.96
C ASP A 30 7.28 5.60 22.69
N TYR A 31 6.47 5.07 21.78
CA TYR A 31 5.18 5.65 21.40
C TYR A 31 4.03 4.92 22.10
N LYS A 32 3.10 5.69 22.67
CA LYS A 32 1.91 5.12 23.35
C LYS A 32 0.74 4.85 22.40
N SER A 33 0.55 5.72 21.41
CA SER A 33 -0.51 5.58 20.41
C SER A 33 -0.09 4.60 19.32
N LEU A 34 -1.01 3.73 18.89
CA LEU A 34 -0.79 2.87 17.74
C LEU A 34 -0.58 3.70 16.46
N ASN A 35 -1.34 4.78 16.27
CA ASN A 35 -1.22 5.63 15.07
C ASN A 35 0.18 6.26 15.01
N ASP A 36 0.67 6.77 16.13
CA ASP A 36 2.02 7.35 16.20
C ASP A 36 3.09 6.30 15.89
N LYS A 37 2.97 5.08 16.46
CA LYS A 37 3.88 3.97 16.12
C LYS A 37 3.91 3.70 14.61
N LEU A 38 2.74 3.64 13.98
CA LEU A 38 2.61 3.34 12.57
C LEU A 38 3.20 4.45 11.69
N ILE A 39 2.89 5.72 11.97
CA ILE A 39 3.44 6.86 11.23
C ILE A 39 4.97 6.90 11.35
N ASN A 40 5.48 6.81 12.59
CA ASN A 40 6.92 6.90 12.85
C ASN A 40 7.69 5.70 12.26
N ALA A 41 7.07 4.51 12.16
CA ALA A 41 7.69 3.37 11.47
C ALA A 41 8.03 3.69 10.00
N PHE A 42 7.09 4.35 9.30
CA PHE A 42 7.27 4.73 7.90
C PHE A 42 8.29 5.86 7.75
N GLU A 43 8.23 6.88 8.61
CA GLU A 43 9.21 7.97 8.61
C GLU A 43 10.62 7.46 8.91
N ARG A 44 10.74 6.53 9.87
CA ARG A 44 12.00 5.88 10.22
C ARG A 44 12.59 5.12 9.04
N ARG A 45 11.76 4.37 8.31
CA ARG A 45 12.19 3.64 7.09
C ARG A 45 12.76 4.61 6.05
N VAL A 46 12.10 5.74 5.80
CA VAL A 46 12.58 6.77 4.86
C VAL A 46 13.96 7.29 5.25
N VAL A 47 14.12 7.70 6.51
CA VAL A 47 15.39 8.24 7.03
C VAL A 47 16.53 7.24 6.84
N VAL A 48 16.31 5.97 7.21
CA VAL A 48 17.35 4.94 7.15
C VAL A 48 17.76 4.64 5.70
N PHE A 49 16.80 4.48 4.79
CA PHE A 49 17.10 4.15 3.39
C PHE A 49 17.74 5.32 2.65
N LEU A 50 17.22 6.54 2.84
CA LEU A 50 17.81 7.73 2.25
C LEU A 50 19.25 7.94 2.74
N ARG A 51 19.50 7.71 4.05
CA ARG A 51 20.85 7.84 4.61
C ARG A 51 21.81 6.82 4.04
N THR A 52 21.38 5.57 4.01
CA THR A 52 22.20 4.48 3.47
C THR A 52 22.55 4.73 2.00
N ALA A 53 21.60 5.22 1.21
CA ALA A 53 21.84 5.59 -0.19
C ALA A 53 22.82 6.77 -0.33
N ALA A 54 22.62 7.84 0.45
CA ALA A 54 23.45 9.04 0.42
C ALA A 54 24.89 8.77 0.90
N GLU A 55 25.07 8.01 1.98
CA GLU A 55 26.39 7.62 2.46
C GLU A 55 27.14 6.76 1.44
N LYS A 56 26.45 5.81 0.80
CA LYS A 56 27.04 5.00 -0.26
C LYS A 56 27.45 5.86 -1.45
N PHE A 57 26.59 6.81 -1.85
CA PHE A 57 26.87 7.77 -2.91
C PHE A 57 28.12 8.59 -2.60
N GLN A 58 28.18 9.20 -1.40
CA GLN A 58 29.33 10.00 -0.96
C GLN A 58 30.63 9.19 -0.92
N LYS A 59 30.60 7.96 -0.39
CA LYS A 59 31.76 7.06 -0.35
C LYS A 59 32.30 6.73 -1.76
N LEU A 60 31.40 6.48 -2.72
CA LEU A 60 31.79 6.13 -4.09
C LEU A 60 32.33 7.33 -4.87
N VAL A 61 31.75 8.52 -4.69
CA VAL A 61 32.31 9.75 -5.25
C VAL A 61 33.69 10.03 -4.64
N ALA A 62 33.85 9.85 -3.33
CA ALA A 62 35.13 10.02 -2.66
C ALA A 62 36.21 9.00 -3.12
N SER A 63 35.80 7.84 -3.63
CA SER A 63 36.73 6.86 -4.25
C SER A 63 37.21 7.25 -5.66
N GLY A 64 36.78 8.40 -6.19
CA GLY A 64 37.24 8.94 -7.47
C GLY A 64 36.36 8.60 -8.68
N LEU A 65 35.18 8.03 -8.47
CA LEU A 65 34.21 7.79 -9.55
C LEU A 65 33.48 9.08 -9.93
N THR A 66 33.11 9.19 -11.20
CA THR A 66 32.28 10.32 -11.67
C THR A 66 30.86 10.24 -11.09
N ILE A 67 30.21 11.38 -10.91
CA ILE A 67 28.85 11.46 -10.37
C ILE A 67 27.89 10.64 -11.24
N GLU A 68 28.04 10.69 -12.57
CA GLU A 68 27.20 9.97 -13.51
C GLU A 68 27.32 8.45 -13.35
N GLN A 69 28.55 7.94 -13.15
CA GLN A 69 28.78 6.51 -12.93
C GLN A 69 28.23 6.05 -11.57
N VAL A 70 28.46 6.83 -10.50
CA VAL A 70 27.94 6.49 -9.18
C VAL A 70 26.42 6.44 -9.20
N TRP A 71 25.80 7.47 -9.79
CA TRP A 71 24.35 7.56 -9.93
C TRP A 71 23.80 6.38 -10.73
N ASN A 72 24.17 6.26 -12.01
CA ASN A 72 23.55 5.31 -12.95
C ASN A 72 23.86 3.84 -12.61
N GLU A 73 25.08 3.53 -12.17
CA GLU A 73 25.52 2.13 -12.07
C GLU A 73 25.46 1.57 -10.65
N LYS A 74 25.51 2.43 -9.61
CA LYS A 74 25.76 1.97 -8.23
C LYS A 74 24.70 2.34 -7.21
N THR A 75 23.97 3.45 -7.40
CA THR A 75 23.05 3.98 -6.39
C THR A 75 21.62 4.24 -6.88
N GLN A 76 21.37 4.28 -8.20
CA GLN A 76 20.06 4.62 -8.76
C GLN A 76 18.90 3.86 -8.12
N GLN A 77 19.02 2.53 -8.00
CA GLN A 77 17.96 1.68 -7.41
C GLN A 77 17.64 2.06 -5.96
N GLN A 78 18.64 2.45 -5.17
CA GLN A 78 18.45 2.81 -3.76
C GLN A 78 17.74 4.16 -3.62
N PHE A 79 18.05 5.12 -4.50
CA PHE A 79 17.36 6.41 -4.53
C PHE A 79 15.92 6.29 -5.04
N ILE A 80 15.66 5.41 -6.03
CA ILE A 80 14.29 5.12 -6.47
C ILE A 80 13.48 4.53 -5.30
N LYS A 81 14.02 3.53 -4.59
CA LYS A 81 13.36 2.95 -3.41
C LYS A 81 13.15 3.97 -2.29
N ALA A 82 14.12 4.84 -2.02
CA ALA A 82 13.95 5.89 -1.03
C ALA A 82 12.83 6.88 -1.41
N ALA A 83 12.68 7.19 -2.71
CA ALA A 83 11.60 8.04 -3.21
C ALA A 83 10.22 7.35 -3.10
N GLU A 84 10.13 6.06 -3.41
CA GLU A 84 8.91 5.25 -3.20
C GLU A 84 8.50 5.26 -1.72
N TYR A 85 9.44 4.97 -0.81
CA TYR A 85 9.17 4.97 0.63
C TYR A 85 8.79 6.36 1.15
N PHE A 86 9.37 7.42 0.61
CA PHE A 86 8.98 8.79 0.94
C PHE A 86 7.52 9.06 0.54
N GLY A 87 7.13 8.68 -0.68
CA GLY A 87 5.74 8.79 -1.15
C GLY A 87 4.77 8.03 -0.25
N GLU A 88 5.11 6.80 0.13
CA GLU A 88 4.29 6.01 1.06
C GLU A 88 4.18 6.66 2.45
N ALA A 89 5.30 7.12 3.03
CA ALA A 89 5.29 7.78 4.33
C ALA A 89 4.47 9.07 4.30
N TYR A 90 4.59 9.87 3.24
CA TYR A 90 3.76 11.05 2.99
C TYR A 90 2.27 10.69 3.02
N MET A 91 1.87 9.69 2.22
CA MET A 91 0.47 9.27 2.10
C MET A 91 -0.10 8.79 3.44
N ILE A 92 0.66 7.98 4.19
CA ILE A 92 0.23 7.48 5.51
C ILE A 92 0.07 8.64 6.50
N ARG A 93 1.08 9.51 6.60
CA ARG A 93 1.07 10.63 7.52
C ARG A 93 -0.07 11.60 7.23
N GLU A 94 -0.27 11.91 5.95
CA GLU A 94 -1.34 12.80 5.51
C GLU A 94 -2.73 12.17 5.73
N ALA A 95 -2.86 10.85 5.55
CA ALA A 95 -4.11 10.15 5.84
C ALA A 95 -4.48 10.20 7.33
N PHE A 96 -3.52 9.98 8.24
CA PHE A 96 -3.77 10.10 9.68
C PHE A 96 -3.97 11.57 10.12
N HIS A 97 -3.23 12.51 9.55
CA HIS A 97 -3.44 13.94 9.78
C HIS A 97 -4.86 14.37 9.38
N ASN A 98 -5.34 13.94 8.21
CA ASN A 98 -6.69 14.21 7.75
C ASN A 98 -7.73 13.47 8.60
N LEU A 99 -7.45 12.25 9.06
CA LEU A 99 -8.32 11.53 9.98
C LEU A 99 -8.55 12.33 11.27
N ASP A 100 -7.51 12.93 11.84
CA ASP A 100 -7.61 13.69 13.10
C ASP A 100 -8.31 15.05 12.89
N ASN A 101 -7.99 15.75 11.80
CA ASN A 101 -8.47 17.11 11.54
C ASN A 101 -9.76 17.19 10.69
N SER A 102 -10.31 16.06 10.24
CA SER A 102 -11.51 16.09 9.40
C SER A 102 -12.75 16.59 10.14
N GLU A 103 -13.39 17.62 9.59
CA GLU A 103 -14.71 18.11 10.04
C GLU A 103 -15.87 17.25 9.52
N PHE A 104 -15.63 16.43 8.50
CA PHE A 104 -16.65 15.58 7.86
C PHE A 104 -16.88 14.26 8.60
N LEU A 105 -15.95 13.86 9.48
CA LEU A 105 -16.02 12.59 10.21
C LEU A 105 -16.71 12.75 11.56
N ASN A 106 -17.86 12.11 11.73
CA ASN A 106 -18.57 12.01 13.00
C ASN A 106 -17.98 10.92 13.92
N GLU A 107 -18.48 10.85 15.16
CA GLU A 107 -18.02 9.92 16.21
C GLU A 107 -18.15 8.42 15.84
N LYS A 108 -19.03 8.07 14.91
CA LYS A 108 -19.22 6.67 14.46
C LYS A 108 -18.33 6.31 13.27
N THR A 109 -18.16 7.24 12.34
CA THR A 109 -17.38 7.01 11.11
C THR A 109 -15.88 7.08 11.39
N ARG A 110 -15.44 8.01 12.26
CA ARG A 110 -14.01 8.21 12.55
C ARG A 110 -13.29 6.94 13.03
N PRO A 111 -13.79 6.19 14.03
CA PRO A 111 -13.14 4.94 14.45
C PRO A 111 -13.13 3.88 13.34
N THR A 112 -14.13 3.87 12.44
CA THR A 112 -14.18 2.92 11.34
C THR A 112 -13.09 3.21 10.31
N ILE A 113 -12.92 4.48 9.93
CA ILE A 113 -11.85 4.91 9.01
C ILE A 113 -10.47 4.74 9.67
N GLU A 114 -10.35 5.06 10.96
CA GLU A 114 -9.10 4.83 11.71
C GLU A 114 -8.67 3.36 11.64
N LYS A 115 -9.59 2.42 11.93
CA LYS A 115 -9.29 0.99 11.86
C LYS A 115 -8.95 0.54 10.44
N PHE A 116 -9.57 1.13 9.42
CA PHE A 116 -9.25 0.89 8.02
C PHE A 116 -7.86 1.42 7.62
N LEU A 117 -7.44 2.58 8.13
CA LEU A 117 -6.09 3.09 7.93
C LEU A 117 -5.05 2.25 8.69
N GLN A 118 -5.35 1.86 9.94
CA GLN A 118 -4.49 0.98 10.74
C GLN A 118 -4.25 -0.36 10.06
N ILE A 119 -5.30 -1.03 9.55
CA ILE A 119 -5.16 -2.33 8.88
C ILE A 119 -4.34 -2.22 7.60
N TYR A 120 -4.54 -1.15 6.80
CA TYR A 120 -3.75 -0.91 5.60
C TYR A 120 -2.27 -0.70 5.95
N THR A 121 -2.00 0.14 6.95
CA THR A 121 -0.62 0.47 7.34
C THR A 121 0.11 -0.76 7.90
N ILE A 122 -0.57 -1.57 8.72
CA ILE A 122 0.00 -2.82 9.24
C ILE A 122 0.21 -3.85 8.14
N TYR A 123 -0.72 -3.97 7.19
CA TYR A 123 -0.54 -4.84 6.03
C TYR A 123 0.70 -4.45 5.23
N THR A 124 0.90 -3.17 4.94
CA THR A 124 2.09 -2.68 4.24
C THR A 124 3.37 -2.95 5.03
N ILE A 125 3.35 -2.83 6.36
CA ILE A 125 4.49 -3.24 7.20
C ILE A 125 4.79 -4.73 7.05
N LEU A 126 3.77 -5.59 7.03
CA LEU A 126 3.95 -7.03 6.88
C LEU A 126 4.43 -7.43 5.48
N ASP A 127 3.97 -6.75 4.43
CA ASP A 127 4.35 -7.00 3.04
C ASP A 127 5.82 -6.59 2.79
N GLU A 128 6.25 -5.48 3.38
CA GLU A 128 7.62 -4.93 3.26
C GLU A 128 8.45 -5.11 4.55
N LEU A 129 8.19 -6.18 5.31
CA LEU A 129 8.72 -6.38 6.67
C LEU A 129 10.24 -6.25 6.77
N ALA A 130 10.98 -6.75 5.77
CA ALA A 130 12.43 -6.67 5.71
C ALA A 130 12.94 -5.21 5.74
N SER A 131 12.23 -4.29 5.08
CA SER A 131 12.60 -2.87 5.05
C SER A 131 12.42 -2.20 6.41
N PHE A 132 11.36 -2.58 7.15
CA PHE A 132 11.07 -2.03 8.48
C PHE A 132 11.99 -2.60 9.56
N LEU A 133 12.37 -3.89 9.46
CA LEU A 133 13.38 -4.50 10.32
C LEU A 133 14.77 -3.90 10.05
N TYR A 134 15.13 -3.64 8.79
CA TYR A 134 16.37 -2.93 8.45
C TYR A 134 16.43 -1.52 9.06
N GLY A 135 15.27 -0.88 9.23
CA GLY A 135 15.13 0.41 9.91
C GLY A 135 15.38 0.40 11.41
N ASP A 136 15.52 -0.78 12.03
CA ASP A 136 15.66 -0.99 13.48
C ASP A 136 14.54 -0.29 14.28
N PHE A 137 13.34 -0.20 13.68
CA PHE A 137 12.16 0.34 14.37
C PHE A 137 11.39 -0.74 15.11
N PHE A 138 11.29 -1.92 14.47
CA PHE A 138 10.76 -3.16 15.03
C PHE A 138 11.90 -4.15 15.20
N GLU A 139 11.81 -4.96 16.23
CA GLU A 139 12.69 -6.10 16.46
C GLU A 139 12.03 -7.40 15.99
N GLU A 140 12.82 -8.48 15.87
CA GLU A 140 12.29 -9.78 15.45
C GLU A 140 11.16 -10.28 16.35
N HIS A 141 11.22 -9.96 17.65
CA HIS A 141 10.20 -10.36 18.61
C HIS A 141 8.86 -9.63 18.45
N ASP A 142 8.86 -8.43 17.83
CA ASP A 142 7.64 -7.64 17.58
C ASP A 142 6.81 -8.22 16.41
N VAL A 143 7.43 -9.02 15.54
CA VAL A 143 6.81 -9.48 14.28
C VAL A 143 5.53 -10.27 14.53
N GLU A 144 5.51 -11.13 15.56
CA GLU A 144 4.31 -11.91 15.86
C GLU A 144 3.19 -11.05 16.46
N GLU A 145 3.53 -10.00 17.22
CA GLU A 145 2.56 -9.02 17.71
C GLU A 145 1.93 -8.22 16.56
N ILE A 146 2.73 -7.81 15.57
CA ILE A 146 2.23 -7.12 14.37
C ILE A 146 1.29 -8.03 13.58
N ARG A 147 1.65 -9.30 13.38
CA ARG A 147 0.80 -10.30 12.71
C ARG A 147 -0.50 -10.55 13.47
N GLN A 148 -0.44 -10.62 14.79
CA GLN A 148 -1.64 -10.78 15.62
C GLN A 148 -2.53 -9.55 15.53
N SER A 149 -1.96 -8.35 15.62
CA SER A 149 -2.68 -7.08 15.46
C SER A 149 -3.39 -6.98 14.10
N PHE A 150 -2.74 -7.45 13.03
CA PHE A 150 -3.36 -7.55 11.71
C PHE A 150 -4.59 -8.46 11.70
N ARG A 151 -4.48 -9.67 12.27
CA ARG A 151 -5.61 -10.61 12.37
C ARG A 151 -6.77 -10.03 13.17
N ASP A 152 -6.48 -9.37 14.29
CA ASP A 152 -7.49 -8.76 15.14
C ASP A 152 -8.19 -7.59 14.43
N LEU A 153 -7.44 -6.76 13.70
CA LEU A 153 -8.00 -5.69 12.89
C LEU A 153 -8.84 -6.21 11.73
N CYS A 154 -8.45 -7.33 11.07
CA CYS A 154 -9.29 -7.99 10.08
C CYS A 154 -10.67 -8.33 10.64
N HIS A 155 -10.74 -8.86 11.87
CA HIS A 155 -12.01 -9.17 12.53
C HIS A 155 -12.86 -7.92 12.83
N VAL A 156 -12.22 -6.81 13.20
CA VAL A 156 -12.91 -5.53 13.47
C VAL A 156 -13.42 -4.90 12.17
N VAL A 157 -12.55 -4.76 11.17
CA VAL A 157 -12.86 -4.09 9.89
C VAL A 157 -13.90 -4.87 9.09
N ARG A 158 -13.90 -6.20 9.17
CA ARG A 158 -14.88 -7.06 8.49
C ARG A 158 -16.32 -6.64 8.74
N LYS A 159 -16.66 -6.15 9.93
CA LYS A 159 -18.04 -5.74 10.30
C LYS A 159 -18.56 -4.58 9.44
N ASN A 160 -17.66 -3.71 8.98
CA ASN A 160 -17.98 -2.52 8.19
C ASN A 160 -17.45 -2.60 6.76
N ALA A 161 -16.84 -3.73 6.34
CA ALA A 161 -16.17 -3.84 5.04
C ALA A 161 -17.09 -3.53 3.85
N ILE A 162 -18.32 -4.05 3.86
CA ILE A 162 -19.32 -3.76 2.82
C ILE A 162 -19.68 -2.26 2.84
N GLY A 163 -19.99 -1.71 4.02
CA GLY A 163 -20.35 -0.28 4.14
C GLY A 163 -19.23 0.68 3.72
N ILE A 164 -17.96 0.31 3.93
CA ILE A 164 -16.81 1.09 3.43
C ILE A 164 -16.80 1.08 1.89
N VAL A 165 -16.98 -0.07 1.26
CA VAL A 165 -17.01 -0.17 -0.22
C VAL A 165 -18.23 0.53 -0.80
N ASP A 166 -19.40 0.39 -0.17
CA ASP A 166 -20.64 1.06 -0.59
C ASP A 166 -20.54 2.59 -0.48
N SER A 167 -19.71 3.11 0.44
CA SER A 167 -19.52 4.56 0.64
C SER A 167 -18.89 5.28 -0.55
N PHE A 168 -18.24 4.56 -1.47
CA PHE A 168 -17.76 5.14 -2.73
C PHE A 168 -18.90 5.54 -3.68
N GLY A 169 -20.11 5.00 -3.47
CA GLY A 169 -21.32 5.41 -4.18
C GLY A 169 -21.37 5.00 -5.65
N TYR A 170 -20.65 3.95 -6.05
CA TYR A 170 -20.72 3.42 -7.41
C TYR A 170 -22.09 2.80 -7.69
N THR A 171 -22.67 3.14 -8.84
CA THR A 171 -23.89 2.47 -9.32
C THR A 171 -23.55 1.17 -10.06
N ASP A 172 -24.54 0.29 -10.26
CA ASP A 172 -24.37 -0.94 -11.07
C ASP A 172 -23.91 -0.61 -12.51
N ASP A 173 -24.32 0.55 -13.05
CA ASP A 173 -23.92 1.02 -14.38
C ASP A 173 -22.47 1.53 -14.40
N ASP A 174 -21.98 2.13 -13.31
CA ASP A 174 -20.58 2.52 -13.17
C ASP A 174 -19.68 1.29 -13.03
N LEU A 175 -20.10 0.33 -12.19
CA LEU A 175 -19.30 -0.85 -11.85
C LEU A 175 -19.27 -1.89 -12.97
N MET A 176 -20.35 -1.99 -13.76
CA MET A 176 -20.52 -2.96 -14.85
C MET A 176 -20.16 -4.40 -14.44
N SER A 177 -20.38 -4.76 -13.17
CA SER A 177 -19.98 -6.04 -12.60
C SER A 177 -21.17 -6.83 -12.09
N VAL A 178 -21.34 -8.02 -12.65
CA VAL A 178 -22.38 -8.97 -12.22
C VAL A 178 -22.11 -9.51 -10.82
N LEU A 179 -20.82 -9.73 -10.49
CA LEU A 179 -20.41 -10.23 -9.18
C LEU A 179 -20.52 -9.14 -8.10
N GLY A 180 -20.37 -7.88 -8.50
CA GLY A 180 -20.49 -6.71 -7.62
C GLY A 180 -21.87 -6.06 -7.63
N SER A 181 -22.91 -6.77 -8.07
CA SER A 181 -24.27 -6.22 -8.12
C SER A 181 -24.77 -5.79 -6.74
N PHE A 182 -25.29 -4.56 -6.67
CA PHE A 182 -25.72 -3.92 -5.42
C PHE A 182 -26.81 -4.72 -4.67
N ASP A 183 -27.74 -5.33 -5.39
CA ASP A 183 -28.84 -6.13 -4.83
C ASP A 183 -28.41 -7.54 -4.34
N GLY A 184 -27.16 -7.93 -4.61
CA GLY A 184 -26.65 -9.26 -4.28
C GLY A 184 -27.26 -10.40 -5.10
N ASP A 185 -28.08 -10.13 -6.13
CA ASP A 185 -28.70 -11.16 -6.98
C ASP A 185 -27.75 -11.68 -8.08
N VAL A 186 -26.56 -12.09 -7.65
CA VAL A 186 -25.44 -12.45 -8.52
C VAL A 186 -25.79 -13.65 -9.41
N TYR A 187 -26.38 -14.70 -8.85
CA TYR A 187 -26.60 -15.95 -9.59
C TYR A 187 -27.60 -15.80 -10.73
N ASN A 188 -28.73 -15.13 -10.48
CA ASN A 188 -29.74 -14.95 -11.54
C ASN A 188 -29.24 -14.00 -12.62
N LYS A 189 -28.59 -12.89 -12.25
CA LYS A 189 -27.99 -11.96 -13.21
C LYS A 189 -26.93 -12.65 -14.08
N LEU A 190 -26.06 -13.46 -13.47
CA LEU A 190 -25.01 -14.20 -14.19
C LEU A 190 -25.61 -15.20 -15.17
N ILE A 191 -26.59 -16.01 -14.74
CA ILE A 191 -27.28 -16.96 -15.62
C ILE A 191 -27.95 -16.22 -16.79
N ASN A 192 -28.60 -15.09 -16.53
CA ASN A 192 -29.26 -14.30 -17.57
C ASN A 192 -28.26 -13.76 -18.60
N ILE A 193 -27.08 -13.33 -18.16
CA ILE A 193 -26.02 -12.85 -19.06
C ILE A 193 -25.43 -13.98 -19.88
N VAL A 194 -25.13 -15.12 -19.25
CA VAL A 194 -24.63 -16.30 -19.95
C VAL A 194 -25.64 -16.76 -21.00
N ARG A 195 -26.93 -16.82 -20.68
CA ARG A 195 -27.99 -17.18 -21.65
C ARG A 195 -28.11 -16.22 -22.84
N LYS A 196 -27.84 -14.93 -22.63
CA LYS A 196 -27.88 -13.91 -23.69
C LYS A 196 -26.65 -13.96 -24.61
N ASN A 197 -25.59 -14.69 -24.23
CA ASN A 197 -24.39 -14.81 -25.06
C ASN A 197 -24.73 -15.39 -26.44
N PRO A 198 -24.29 -14.76 -27.55
CA PRO A 198 -24.57 -15.25 -28.91
C PRO A 198 -24.16 -16.71 -29.15
N LEU A 199 -23.12 -17.21 -28.49
CA LEU A 199 -22.66 -18.59 -28.60
C LEU A 199 -23.67 -19.60 -28.04
N ASN A 200 -24.51 -19.17 -27.10
CA ASN A 200 -25.51 -20.01 -26.44
C ASN A 200 -26.88 -19.98 -27.14
N LYS A 201 -26.99 -19.30 -28.30
CA LYS A 201 -28.23 -19.29 -29.11
C LYS A 201 -28.52 -20.63 -29.78
N SER A 202 -27.49 -21.45 -29.99
CA SER A 202 -27.60 -22.77 -30.60
C SER A 202 -26.96 -23.82 -29.70
N ASN A 203 -27.55 -25.01 -29.66
CA ASN A 203 -26.97 -26.17 -28.95
C ASN A 203 -25.70 -26.70 -29.62
N THR A 204 -25.41 -26.26 -30.85
CA THR A 204 -24.19 -26.62 -31.59
C THR A 204 -23.36 -25.37 -31.86
N LEU A 205 -22.12 -25.38 -31.39
CA LEU A 205 -21.16 -24.30 -31.64
C LEU A 205 -20.85 -24.16 -33.14
N PRO A 206 -20.61 -22.94 -33.64
CA PRO A 206 -20.07 -22.73 -34.98
C PRO A 206 -18.79 -23.55 -35.19
N GLY A 207 -18.70 -24.27 -36.32
CA GLY A 207 -17.55 -25.13 -36.64
C GLY A 207 -17.59 -26.55 -36.03
N TYR A 208 -18.61 -26.90 -35.24
CA TYR A 208 -18.75 -28.27 -34.73
C TYR A 208 -18.85 -29.31 -35.85
N PHE A 209 -19.69 -29.05 -36.86
CA PHE A 209 -19.88 -29.98 -37.98
C PHE A 209 -18.71 -29.97 -38.98
N ASP A 210 -18.07 -28.82 -39.16
CA ASP A 210 -17.01 -28.64 -40.16
C ASP A 210 -15.66 -29.19 -39.70
N TYR A 211 -15.36 -29.04 -38.40
CA TYR A 211 -14.03 -29.35 -37.86
C TYR A 211 -14.07 -30.41 -36.75
N ILE A 212 -14.89 -30.21 -35.71
CA ILE A 212 -14.84 -31.04 -34.49
C ILE A 212 -15.37 -32.46 -34.76
N LYS A 213 -16.52 -32.59 -35.43
CA LYS A 213 -17.16 -33.88 -35.71
C LYS A 213 -16.31 -34.74 -36.67
N PRO A 214 -15.75 -34.23 -37.78
CA PRO A 214 -14.86 -35.01 -38.65
C PRO A 214 -13.55 -35.42 -37.97
N LEU A 215 -12.98 -34.59 -37.09
CA LEU A 215 -11.77 -34.93 -36.33
C LEU A 215 -12.03 -36.09 -35.37
N ARG A 216 -13.14 -36.08 -34.63
CA ARG A 216 -13.50 -37.18 -33.72
C ARG A 216 -13.79 -38.50 -34.44
N ALA A 217 -14.18 -38.45 -35.71
CA ALA A 217 -14.45 -39.65 -36.51
C ALA A 217 -13.18 -40.31 -37.07
N LYS A 218 -12.02 -39.65 -36.98
CA LYS A 218 -10.72 -40.14 -37.48
C LYS A 218 -9.81 -40.71 -36.39
N ILE A 219 -10.25 -40.67 -35.12
CA ILE A 219 -9.60 -41.29 -33.96
C ILE A 219 -10.40 -42.53 -33.60
#